data_AF-A0A4Q1TID2-F1
#
_entry.id   AF-A0A4Q1TID2-F1
#
_cell.length_a   1.000
_cell.length_b   1.000
_cell.length_c   1.000
_cell.angle_alpha   90.00
_cell.angle_beta   90.00
_cell.angle_gamma   90.00
#
_symmetry.space_group_name_H-M   'P 1'
#
loop_
_entity.id
_entity.type
_entity.pdbx_description
1 polymer ?
#
loop_
_entity_poly.entity_id
_entity_poly.type
_entity_poly.pdbx_seq_one_letter_code
_entity_poly.pdbx_strand_id
1 'polypeptide(L)'
;MVNCLKTAGMSIKDIRTFMQWNLEGDATLTKRLDFFNQLHDTVENQMKQLEQTLNTIEYKQHYYRQAVADGTEKYVKTGTTHVKATVSEQE
;
A
#
# COMPACT_ATOMS: atom_id res chain seq x y z
N MET A 1 -1.59 18.41 -9.38
CA MET A 1 -2.65 17.80 -8.53
C MET A 1 -3.35 16.63 -9.21
N VAL A 2 -3.91 16.77 -10.42
CA VAL A 2 -4.62 15.66 -11.13
C VAL A 2 -3.75 14.41 -11.31
N ASN A 3 -2.44 14.57 -11.57
CA ASN A 3 -1.53 13.43 -11.69
C ASN A 3 -1.40 12.64 -10.38
N CYS A 4 -1.29 13.33 -9.24
CA CYS A 4 -1.18 12.70 -7.92
C CYS A 4 -2.43 11.86 -7.59
N LEU A 5 -3.63 12.38 -7.91
CA LEU A 5 -4.89 11.66 -7.72
C LEU A 5 -4.94 10.37 -8.56
N LYS A 6 -4.49 10.44 -9.82
CA LYS A 6 -4.39 9.25 -10.68
C LYS A 6 -3.40 8.23 -10.12
N THR A 7 -2.22 8.68 -9.67
CA THR A 7 -1.20 7.79 -9.09
C THR A 7 -1.69 7.10 -7.82
N ALA A 8 -2.49 7.78 -7.00
CA ALA A 8 -3.10 7.22 -5.81
C ALA A 8 -4.27 6.24 -6.09
N GLY A 9 -4.48 5.85 -7.35
CA GLY A 9 -5.48 4.85 -7.74
C GLY A 9 -6.90 5.39 -7.93
N MET A 10 -7.07 6.71 -7.99
CA MET A 10 -8.38 7.33 -8.09
C MET A 10 -8.99 7.20 -9.49
N SER A 11 -10.30 6.94 -9.54
CA SER A 11 -11.02 6.88 -10.81
C SER A 11 -11.16 8.27 -11.46
N ILE A 12 -11.27 8.31 -12.79
CA ILE A 12 -11.53 9.55 -13.54
C ILE A 12 -12.84 10.22 -13.08
N LYS A 13 -13.81 9.40 -12.62
CA LYS A 13 -15.10 9.88 -12.11
C LYS A 13 -14.91 10.70 -10.83
N ASP A 14 -14.11 10.21 -9.89
CA ASP A 14 -13.91 10.88 -8.59
C ASP A 14 -13.10 12.18 -8.76
N ILE A 15 -12.12 12.18 -9.68
CA ILE A 15 -11.39 13.39 -10.06
C ILE A 15 -12.35 14.46 -10.61
N ARG A 16 -13.32 14.06 -11.46
CA ARG A 16 -14.32 14.99 -12.01
C ARG A 16 -15.25 15.53 -10.91
N THR A 17 -15.68 14.68 -9.99
CA THR A 17 -16.50 15.08 -8.83
C THR A 17 -15.75 16.09 -7.96
N PHE A 18 -14.46 15.85 -7.69
CA PHE A 18 -13.62 16.80 -6.97
C PHE A 18 -13.48 18.13 -7.72
N MET A 19 -13.28 18.11 -9.04
CA MET A 19 -13.25 19.34 -9.84
C MET A 19 -14.57 20.12 -9.73
N GLN A 20 -15.71 19.44 -9.74
CA GLN A 20 -17.02 20.06 -9.58
C GLN A 20 -17.16 20.74 -8.21
N TRP A 21 -16.72 20.09 -7.12
CA TRP A 21 -16.74 20.70 -5.79
C TRP A 21 -15.87 21.96 -5.69
N ASN A 22 -14.76 22.03 -6.42
CA ASN A 22 -13.96 23.26 -6.47
C ASN A 22 -14.69 24.42 -7.16
N LEU A 23 -15.56 24.13 -8.14
CA LEU A 23 -16.40 25.16 -8.79
C LEU A 23 -17.52 25.65 -7.88
N GLU A 24 -18.04 24.79 -7.00
CA GLU A 24 -19.08 25.13 -6.00
C GLU A 24 -18.54 25.98 -4.83
N GLY A 25 -17.22 26.17 -4.74
CA GLY A 25 -16.61 27.01 -3.72
C GLY A 25 -16.77 26.48 -2.31
N ASP A 26 -16.86 27.39 -1.34
CA ASP A 26 -16.68 27.06 0.08
C ASP A 26 -17.75 26.11 0.66
N ALA A 27 -18.91 26.01 0.01
CA ALA A 27 -19.99 25.09 0.39
C ALA A 27 -19.57 23.61 0.37
N THR A 28 -18.45 23.28 -0.27
CA THR A 28 -17.95 21.91 -0.40
C THR A 28 -16.64 21.65 0.35
N LEU A 29 -16.16 22.58 1.18
CA LEU A 29 -14.87 22.42 1.88
C LEU A 29 -14.82 21.13 2.70
N THR A 30 -15.89 20.80 3.44
CA THR A 30 -15.98 19.53 4.19
C THR A 30 -15.85 18.31 3.27
N LYS A 31 -16.55 18.29 2.13
CA LYS A 31 -16.47 17.19 1.16
C LYS A 31 -15.06 17.04 0.58
N ARG A 32 -14.39 18.17 0.30
CA ARG A 32 -13.01 18.19 -0.21
C ARG A 32 -12.02 17.69 0.84
N LEU A 33 -12.21 18.03 2.11
CA LEU A 33 -11.40 17.52 3.21
C LEU A 33 -11.58 16.01 3.40
N ASP A 34 -12.83 15.54 3.49
CA ASP A 34 -13.14 14.11 3.68
C ASP A 34 -12.55 13.26 2.55
N PHE A 35 -12.62 13.76 1.33
CA PHE A 35 -12.00 13.13 0.17
C PHE A 35 -10.49 12.95 0.31
N PHE A 36 -9.77 13.97 0.83
CA PHE A 36 -8.32 13.84 1.05
C PHE A 36 -7.99 12.93 2.23
N ASN A 37 -8.83 12.87 3.27
CA ASN A 37 -8.66 11.91 4.36
C ASN A 37 -8.79 10.47 3.84
N GLN A 38 -9.83 10.19 3.05
CA GLN A 38 -9.99 8.86 2.43
C GLN A 38 -8.84 8.50 1.48
N LEU A 39 -8.34 9.49 0.74
CA LEU A 39 -7.19 9.31 -0.14
C LEU A 39 -5.92 8.98 0.65
N HIS A 40 -5.71 9.68 1.77
CA HIS A 40 -4.60 9.41 2.68
C HIS A 40 -4.63 7.97 3.17
N ASP A 41 -5.77 7.51 3.72
CA ASP A 41 -5.90 6.16 4.27
C ASP A 41 -5.70 5.08 3.19
N THR A 42 -6.17 5.35 1.98
CA THR A 42 -5.98 4.46 0.83
C THR A 42 -4.49 4.29 0.49
N VAL A 43 -3.76 5.40 0.39
CA VAL A 43 -2.33 5.39 0.06
C VAL A 43 -1.52 4.76 1.19
N GLU A 44 -1.85 5.06 2.45
CA GLU A 44 -1.17 4.45 3.61
C GLU A 44 -1.35 2.93 3.63
N ASN A 45 -2.56 2.44 3.36
CA ASN A 45 -2.81 1.00 3.27
C ASN A 45 -2.05 0.35 2.10
N GLN A 46 -1.98 1.02 0.94
CA GLN A 46 -1.17 0.55 -0.18
C GLN A 46 0.32 0.45 0.19
N MET A 47 0.85 1.45 0.91
CA MET A 47 2.23 1.41 1.39
C MET A 47 2.48 0.21 2.31
N LYS A 48 1.59 -0.03 3.29
CA LYS A 48 1.69 -1.19 4.19
C LYS A 48 1.68 -2.53 3.44
N GLN A 49 0.84 -2.67 2.41
CA GLN A 49 0.81 -3.87 1.56
C GLN A 49 2.09 -4.05 0.75
N LEU A 50 2.64 -2.95 0.21
CA LEU A 50 3.90 -2.97 -0.53
C LEU A 50 5.09 -3.32 0.38
N GLU A 51 5.11 -2.81 1.61
CA GLU A 51 6.13 -3.18 2.62
C GLU A 51 6.08 -4.68 2.95
N GLN A 52 4.90 -5.25 3.16
CA GLN A 52 4.75 -6.70 3.38
C GLN A 52 5.22 -7.52 2.16
N THR A 53 4.92 -7.03 0.96
CA THR A 53 5.38 -7.65 -0.29
C THR A 53 6.89 -7.60 -0.40
N LEU A 54 7.50 -6.44 -0.09
CA LEU A 54 8.94 -6.25 -0.09
C LEU A 54 9.63 -7.19 0.90
N ASN A 55 9.13 -7.32 2.12
CA ASN A 55 9.65 -8.25 3.12
C ASN A 55 9.65 -9.70 2.61
N THR A 56 8.61 -10.10 1.88
CA THR A 56 8.52 -11.44 1.28
C THR A 56 9.55 -11.62 0.17
N ILE A 57 9.74 -10.60 -0.68
CA ILE A 57 10.74 -10.60 -1.75
C ILE A 57 12.14 -10.69 -1.14
N GLU A 58 12.47 -9.88 -0.14
CA GLU A 58 13.78 -9.86 0.52
C GLU A 58 14.10 -11.20 1.19
N TYR A 59 13.12 -11.80 1.86
CA TYR A 59 13.23 -13.15 2.38
C TYR A 59 13.57 -14.17 1.29
N LYS A 60 12.84 -14.15 0.16
CA LYS A 60 13.11 -15.05 -0.97
C LYS A 60 14.46 -14.79 -1.62
N GLN A 61 14.87 -13.54 -1.73
CA GLN A 61 16.19 -13.21 -2.24
C GLN A 61 17.29 -13.76 -1.32
N HIS A 62 17.16 -13.64 0.00
CA HIS A 62 18.11 -14.23 0.94
C HIS A 62 18.15 -15.76 0.82
N TYR A 63 16.98 -16.40 0.77
CA TYR A 63 16.84 -17.84 0.54
C TYR A 63 17.61 -18.31 -0.71
N TYR A 64 17.33 -17.67 -1.85
CA TYR A 64 17.95 -18.08 -3.11
C TYR A 64 19.43 -17.71 -3.20
N ARG A 65 19.87 -16.62 -2.55
CA ARG A 65 21.31 -16.33 -2.43
C ARG A 65 22.06 -17.47 -1.73
N GLN A 66 21.48 -18.03 -0.66
CA GLN A 66 22.06 -19.18 0.03
C GLN A 66 22.03 -20.44 -0.84
N ALA A 67 20.90 -20.74 -1.48
CA ALA A 67 20.78 -21.90 -2.38
C ALA A 67 21.80 -21.87 -3.53
N VAL A 68 22.03 -20.69 -4.11
CA VAL A 68 23.02 -20.49 -5.17
C VAL A 68 24.43 -20.70 -4.65
N ALA A 69 24.76 -20.19 -3.46
CA ALA A 69 26.08 -20.39 -2.85
C ALA A 69 26.37 -21.86 -2.55
N ASP A 70 25.35 -22.61 -2.10
CA ASP A 70 25.47 -24.03 -1.77
C ASP A 70 25.33 -24.95 -3.00
N GLY A 71 24.95 -24.39 -4.16
CA GLY A 71 24.64 -25.14 -5.38
C GLY A 71 23.41 -26.05 -5.26
N THR A 72 22.65 -25.94 -4.16
CA THR A 72 21.46 -26.75 -3.89
C THR A 72 20.58 -26.08 -2.83
N GLU A 73 19.26 -26.28 -2.93
CA GLU A 73 18.31 -25.81 -1.91
C GLU A 73 18.30 -26.68 -0.64
N LYS A 74 18.92 -27.87 -0.69
CA LYS A 74 18.84 -28.88 0.38
C LYS A 74 19.35 -28.40 1.74
N TYR A 75 20.26 -27.42 1.76
CA TYR A 75 20.92 -26.94 2.97
C TYR A 75 20.48 -25.55 3.41
N VAL A 76 19.53 -24.92 2.69
CA VAL A 76 19.02 -23.61 3.06
C VAL A 76 18.16 -23.76 4.32
N LYS A 77 18.77 -23.53 5.48
CA LYS A 77 18.07 -23.47 6.75
C LYS A 77 17.27 -22.18 6.81
N THR A 78 16.04 -22.21 6.33
CA THR A 78 15.07 -21.16 6.63
C THR A 78 14.74 -21.26 8.10
N GLY A 79 15.33 -20.38 8.91
CA GLY A 79 14.89 -20.15 10.27
C GLY A 79 13.40 -19.83 10.23
N THR A 80 12.58 -20.77 10.68
CA THR A 80 11.16 -20.62 10.95
C THR A 80 10.93 -19.29 11.67
N THR A 81 10.06 -18.42 11.13
CA THR A 81 8.97 -17.73 11.85
C THR A 81 8.29 -16.78 10.87
N HIS A 82 7.20 -17.22 10.26
CA HIS A 82 6.16 -16.30 9.83
C HIS A 82 5.63 -15.64 11.11
N VAL A 83 6.03 -14.40 11.38
CA VAL A 83 5.38 -13.57 12.39
C VAL A 83 3.92 -13.48 11.97
N LYS A 84 3.05 -14.08 12.78
CA LYS A 84 1.60 -13.90 12.70
C LYS A 84 1.34 -12.40 12.66
N ALA A 85 0.80 -11.91 11.55
CA ALA A 85 0.07 -10.66 11.55
C ALA A 85 -1.16 -10.88 12.46
N THR A 86 -1.01 -10.51 13.73
CA THR A 86 -2.15 -10.31 14.63
C THR A 86 -2.96 -9.16 14.06
N VAL A 87 -4.07 -9.48 13.41
CA VAL A 87 -5.16 -8.53 13.23
C VAL A 87 -5.72 -8.28 14.64
N SER A 88 -5.34 -7.15 15.22
CA SER A 88 -6.02 -6.61 16.38
C SER A 88 -7.38 -6.09 15.91
N GLU A 89 -8.41 -6.94 16.04
CA GLU A 89 -9.77 -6.48 16.25
C GLU A 89 -9.78 -5.65 17.54
N GLN A 90 -10.13 -4.36 17.44
CA GLN A 90 -10.53 -3.56 18.59
C GLN A 90 -11.84 -2.85 18.26
N GLU A 91 -12.84 -3.28 19.04
CA GLU A 91 -14.11 -2.68 19.52
C GLU A 91 -14.64 -1.38 18.91
#